data_AF-A0A538U9P0-F1
#
_entry.id   AF-A0A538U9P0-F1
#
_cell.length_a   1.000
_cell.length_b   1.000
_cell.length_c   1.000
_cell.angle_alpha   90.00
_cell.angle_beta   90.00
_cell.angle_gamma   90.00
#
_symmetry.space_group_name_H-M   'P 1'
#
loop_
_entity.id
_entity.type
_entity.pdbx_description
1 polymer ?
#
loop_
_entity_poly.entity_id
_entity_poly.type
_entity_poly.pdbx_seq_one_letter_code
_entity_poly.pdbx_strand_id
1 'polypeptide(L)'
;MSGATVYAAGSFVGIGGQARNRIAALDATTGLATAWNPNSNGSVLALGVSGGTVYTGGGFTTIGGQTRNNIAALDAGTGLATTWNPNSNGTLSTLTVGSGTVYVGGSFTTIGGQPRSWLAALDASTGLATSWNPRS
;
A
#
# COMPACT_ATOMS: atom_id res chain seq x y z
N MET A 1 23.01 16.36 2.76
CA MET A 1 22.44 15.46 1.75
C MET A 1 21.28 14.76 2.43
N SER A 2 20.05 14.87 1.90
CA SER A 2 18.94 14.08 2.42
C SER A 2 19.28 12.61 2.20
N GLY A 3 19.33 11.81 3.27
CA GLY A 3 19.50 10.37 3.16
C GLY A 3 18.39 9.73 2.33
N ALA A 4 18.66 8.55 1.79
CA ALA A 4 17.61 7.74 1.18
C ALA A 4 16.49 7.47 2.19
N THR A 5 15.25 7.33 1.73
CA THR A 5 14.11 6.98 2.58
C THR A 5 13.84 5.48 2.52
N VAL A 6 13.65 4.83 3.68
CA VAL A 6 13.22 3.43 3.78
C VAL A 6 11.77 3.39 4.23
N TYR A 7 10.90 2.76 3.44
CA TYR A 7 9.52 2.49 3.86
C TYR A 7 9.45 1.14 4.58
N ALA A 8 8.80 1.13 5.74
CA ALA A 8 8.60 -0.06 6.55
C ALA A 8 7.10 -0.30 6.74
N ALA A 9 6.68 -1.57 6.66
CA ALA A 9 5.32 -2.02 6.93
C ALA A 9 5.33 -3.24 7.86
N GLY A 10 4.23 -3.46 8.58
CA GLY A 10 4.04 -4.64 9.41
C GLY A 10 2.90 -4.47 10.42
N SER A 11 3.09 -5.01 11.62
CA SER A 11 2.12 -4.94 12.74
C SER A 11 2.58 -4.05 13.90
N PHE A 12 3.64 -3.27 13.72
CA PHE A 12 4.19 -2.40 14.77
C PHE A 12 3.29 -1.19 15.06
N VAL A 13 3.47 -0.57 16.23
CA VAL A 13 2.82 0.70 16.63
C VAL A 13 3.82 1.82 16.92
N GLY A 14 5.11 1.52 16.81
CA GLY A 14 6.20 2.48 16.88
C GLY A 14 7.43 1.95 16.16
N ILE A 15 8.21 2.85 15.57
CA ILE A 15 9.47 2.56 14.88
C ILE A 15 10.27 3.86 14.75
N GLY A 16 11.60 3.77 14.74
CA GLY A 16 12.46 4.95 14.57
C GLY A 16 12.27 6.04 15.64
N GLY A 17 11.94 5.64 16.88
CA GLY A 17 11.74 6.54 18.02
C GLY A 17 10.42 7.31 18.03
N GLN A 18 9.46 7.01 17.15
CA GLN A 18 8.17 7.69 17.07
C GLN A 18 7.00 6.69 17.03
N ALA A 19 5.83 7.12 17.46
CA ALA A 19 4.59 6.39 17.24
C ALA A 19 4.25 6.40 15.74
N ARG A 20 4.18 5.21 15.15
CA ARG A 20 3.88 4.98 13.74
C ARG A 20 3.12 3.68 13.65
N ASN A 21 1.88 3.77 13.19
CA ASN A 21 0.98 2.63 13.18
C ASN A 21 1.11 1.86 11.88
N ARG A 22 1.75 0.68 11.95
CA ARG A 22 1.85 -0.39 10.93
C ARG A 22 2.56 -0.01 9.63
N ILE A 23 2.86 1.26 9.43
CA ILE A 23 3.61 1.77 8.30
C ILE A 23 4.38 3.04 8.69
N ALA A 24 5.59 3.20 8.17
CA ALA A 24 6.43 4.37 8.41
C ALA A 24 7.41 4.59 7.26
N ALA A 25 7.97 5.79 7.18
CA ALA A 25 9.16 6.09 6.39
C ALA A 25 10.28 6.53 7.33
N LEU A 26 11.46 5.95 7.15
CA LEU A 26 12.65 6.19 7.97
C LEU A 26 13.74 6.85 7.14
N ASP A 27 14.52 7.72 7.76
CA ASP A 27 15.81 8.14 7.20
C ASP A 27 16.78 6.95 7.22
N ALA A 28 17.31 6.57 6.06
CA ALA A 28 18.15 5.38 5.92
C ALA A 28 19.50 5.48 6.65
N THR A 29 19.95 6.69 6.98
CA THR A 29 21.25 6.91 7.63
C THR A 29 21.13 6.77 9.14
N THR A 30 20.05 7.31 9.70
CA THR A 30 19.83 7.42 11.15
C THR A 30 18.86 6.38 11.70
N GLY A 31 18.03 5.78 10.85
CA GLY A 31 16.94 4.89 11.25
C GLY A 31 15.77 5.60 11.94
N LEU A 32 15.80 6.94 12.04
CA LEU A 32 14.75 7.72 12.67
C LEU A 32 13.52 7.86 11.77
N ALA A 33 12.34 7.86 12.37
CA ALA A 33 11.11 8.08 11.65
C ALA A 33 11.02 9.53 11.11
N THR A 34 10.66 9.65 9.83
CA THR A 34 10.37 10.95 9.20
C THR A 34 8.97 11.45 9.60
N ALA A 35 8.58 12.63 9.12
CA ALA A 35 7.23 13.18 9.32
C ALA A 35 6.12 12.38 8.62
N TRP A 36 6.46 11.51 7.65
CA TRP A 36 5.51 10.72 6.90
C TRP A 36 4.80 9.69 7.80
N ASN A 37 3.50 9.89 8.02
CA ASN A 37 2.68 9.08 8.95
C ASN A 37 1.26 8.83 8.40
N PRO A 38 1.06 7.81 7.55
CA PRO A 38 -0.26 7.42 7.04
C PRO A 38 -1.18 6.82 8.09
N ASN A 39 -0.63 6.35 9.21
CA ASN A 39 -1.40 5.89 10.37
C ASN A 39 -2.47 4.82 10.04
N SER A 40 -2.05 3.65 9.55
CA SER A 40 -2.96 2.55 9.23
C SER A 40 -3.66 1.99 10.47
N ASN A 41 -4.96 1.67 10.38
CA ASN A 41 -5.70 1.03 11.46
C ASN A 41 -5.51 -0.49 11.55
N GLY A 42 -4.93 -1.11 10.52
CA GLY A 42 -4.64 -2.54 10.45
C GLY A 42 -3.24 -2.83 9.93
N SER A 43 -2.84 -4.10 9.95
CA SER A 43 -1.52 -4.53 9.46
C SER A 43 -1.35 -4.21 7.98
N VAL A 44 -0.20 -3.65 7.64
CA VAL A 44 0.25 -3.50 6.26
C VAL A 44 1.25 -4.63 5.99
N LEU A 45 0.92 -5.52 5.06
CA LEU A 45 1.65 -6.77 4.81
C LEU A 45 2.54 -6.69 3.58
N ALA A 46 2.21 -5.79 2.65
CA ALA A 46 2.96 -5.59 1.42
C ALA A 46 3.04 -4.10 1.08
N LEU A 47 4.16 -3.70 0.49
CA LEU A 47 4.36 -2.35 -0.05
C LEU A 47 5.16 -2.39 -1.34
N GLY A 48 4.94 -1.41 -2.22
CA GLY A 48 5.72 -1.18 -3.43
C GLY A 48 5.75 0.31 -3.75
N VAL A 49 6.87 0.81 -4.28
CA VAL A 49 7.06 2.25 -4.53
C VAL A 49 7.31 2.48 -6.01
N SER A 50 6.60 3.44 -6.60
CA SER A 50 6.80 3.87 -7.98
C SER A 50 6.38 5.32 -8.17
N GLY A 51 7.21 6.13 -8.85
CA GLY A 51 6.83 7.48 -9.29
C GLY A 51 6.32 8.41 -8.19
N GLY A 52 6.89 8.35 -6.97
CA GLY A 52 6.43 9.17 -5.83
C GLY A 52 5.16 8.66 -5.15
N THR A 53 4.73 7.44 -5.46
CA THR A 53 3.58 6.78 -4.83
C THR A 53 4.03 5.53 -4.09
N VAL A 54 3.52 5.34 -2.87
CA VAL A 54 3.67 4.11 -2.08
C VAL A 54 2.36 3.34 -2.13
N TYR A 55 2.36 2.23 -2.87
CA TYR A 55 1.25 1.28 -2.91
C TYR A 55 1.36 0.32 -1.74
N THR A 56 0.24 0.03 -1.07
CA THR A 56 0.19 -0.80 0.13
C THR A 56 -0.92 -1.83 0.03
N GLY A 57 -0.66 -3.02 0.58
CA GLY A 57 -1.61 -4.10 0.72
C GLY A 57 -1.59 -4.66 2.14
N GLY A 58 -2.74 -5.07 2.66
CA GLY A 58 -2.83 -5.61 4.02
C GLY A 58 -4.25 -5.89 4.48
N GLY A 59 -4.44 -5.88 5.79
CA GLY A 59 -5.71 -6.13 6.48
C GLY A 59 -6.24 -4.88 7.18
N PHE A 60 -6.18 -3.73 6.52
CA PHE A 60 -6.62 -2.43 7.05
C PHE A 60 -7.92 -1.97 6.36
N THR A 61 -8.64 -1.05 7.00
CA THR A 61 -9.82 -0.39 6.42
C THR A 61 -9.69 1.13 6.35
N THR A 62 -8.69 1.70 7.03
CA THR A 62 -8.32 3.11 6.91
C THR A 62 -6.81 3.30 6.92
N ILE A 63 -6.32 4.20 6.06
CA ILE A 63 -4.91 4.59 5.96
C ILE A 63 -4.81 5.93 5.20
N GLY A 64 -3.82 6.75 5.53
CA GLY A 64 -3.59 8.04 4.87
C GLY A 64 -4.75 9.03 5.03
N GLY A 65 -5.48 8.93 6.15
CA GLY A 65 -6.64 9.78 6.46
C GLY A 65 -7.92 9.44 5.70
N GLN A 66 -7.98 8.33 4.96
CA GLN A 66 -9.14 7.93 4.14
C GLN A 66 -9.53 6.47 4.38
N THR A 67 -10.78 6.14 4.08
CA THR A 67 -11.22 4.74 3.98
C THR A 67 -10.58 4.07 2.77
N ARG A 68 -9.87 2.97 3.02
CA ARG A 68 -9.22 2.12 2.01
C ARG A 68 -9.23 0.70 2.53
N ASN A 69 -9.99 -0.17 1.89
CA ASN A 69 -10.09 -1.56 2.34
C ASN A 69 -8.98 -2.37 1.68
N ASN A 70 -8.05 -2.85 2.49
CA ASN A 70 -7.00 -3.81 2.19
C ASN A 70 -5.96 -3.38 1.13
N ILE A 71 -6.18 -2.29 0.41
CA ILE A 71 -5.29 -1.76 -0.61
C ILE A 71 -5.38 -0.24 -0.69
N ALA A 72 -4.24 0.45 -0.80
CA ALA A 72 -4.17 1.90 -0.96
C ALA A 72 -2.95 2.32 -1.79
N ALA A 73 -2.99 3.55 -2.28
CA ALA A 73 -1.83 4.26 -2.79
C ALA A 73 -1.69 5.57 -2.00
N LEU A 74 -0.49 5.82 -1.50
CA LEU A 74 -0.16 6.94 -0.64
C LEU A 74 0.84 7.85 -1.35
N ASP A 75 0.67 9.15 -1.20
CA ASP A 75 1.65 10.11 -1.66
C ASP A 75 2.95 9.99 -0.83
N ALA A 76 4.09 9.85 -1.50
CA ALA A 76 5.39 9.61 -0.83
C ALA A 76 5.90 10.82 -0.04
N GLY A 77 5.43 12.04 -0.36
CA GLY A 77 5.83 13.26 0.34
C GLY A 77 5.00 13.53 1.60
N THR A 78 3.70 13.23 1.57
CA THR A 78 2.73 13.62 2.60
C THR A 78 2.19 12.45 3.41
N GLY A 79 2.17 11.24 2.85
CA GLY A 79 1.57 10.06 3.47
C GLY A 79 0.04 10.01 3.41
N LEU A 80 -0.57 10.95 2.69
CA LEU A 80 -2.01 10.97 2.46
C LEU A 80 -2.41 9.98 1.38
N ALA A 81 -3.60 9.40 1.52
CA ALA A 81 -4.16 8.53 0.50
C ALA A 81 -4.51 9.33 -0.76
N THR A 82 -4.09 8.82 -1.92
CA THR A 82 -4.40 9.39 -3.24
C THR A 82 -5.83 9.04 -3.67
N THR A 83 -6.25 9.49 -4.86
CA THR A 83 -7.56 9.12 -5.44
C THR A 83 -7.63 7.64 -5.87
N TRP A 84 -6.51 6.95 -6.03
CA TRP A 84 -6.44 5.56 -6.49
C TRP A 84 -7.03 4.60 -5.44
N ASN A 85 -8.26 4.13 -5.67
CA ASN A 85 -9.05 3.31 -4.74
C ASN A 85 -9.62 2.04 -5.40
N PRO A 86 -8.83 0.99 -5.61
CA PRO A 86 -9.34 -0.27 -6.17
C PRO A 86 -10.39 -0.94 -5.28
N ASN A 87 -10.25 -0.76 -3.96
CA ASN A 87 -10.96 -1.50 -2.92
C ASN A 87 -10.70 -3.01 -3.03
N SER A 88 -10.87 -3.78 -1.95
CA SER A 88 -10.75 -5.24 -1.98
C SER A 88 -11.57 -5.82 -0.85
N ASN A 89 -12.28 -6.92 -1.12
CA ASN A 89 -13.08 -7.60 -0.11
C ASN A 89 -12.29 -8.57 0.77
N GLY A 90 -10.99 -8.75 0.50
CA GLY A 90 -10.11 -9.62 1.27
C GLY A 90 -8.72 -9.02 1.48
N THR A 91 -8.00 -9.60 2.43
CA THR A 91 -6.64 -9.18 2.81
C THR A 91 -5.66 -9.41 1.66
N LEU A 92 -4.79 -8.43 1.42
CA LEU A 92 -3.67 -8.57 0.50
C LEU A 92 -2.41 -8.97 1.26
N SER A 93 -1.70 -9.98 0.76
CA SER A 93 -0.47 -10.51 1.35
C SER A 93 0.79 -10.16 0.56
N THR A 94 0.65 -9.83 -0.72
CA THR A 94 1.78 -9.47 -1.59
C THR A 94 1.38 -8.40 -2.61
N LEU A 95 2.34 -7.56 -2.97
CA LEU A 95 2.18 -6.48 -3.94
C LEU A 95 3.52 -6.23 -4.64
N THR A 96 3.49 -6.06 -5.95
CA THR A 96 4.60 -5.49 -6.72
C THR A 96 4.08 -4.49 -7.75
N VAL A 97 4.89 -3.50 -8.09
CA VAL A 97 4.55 -2.44 -9.05
C VAL A 97 5.60 -2.37 -10.15
N GLY A 98 5.16 -2.29 -11.40
CA GLY A 98 6.05 -2.18 -12.55
C GLY A 98 5.28 -1.88 -13.82
N SER A 99 5.88 -1.09 -14.72
CA SER A 99 5.33 -0.78 -16.05
C SER A 99 3.86 -0.31 -16.03
N GLY A 100 3.51 0.57 -15.08
CA GLY A 100 2.15 1.10 -14.95
C GLY A 100 1.11 0.11 -14.41
N THR A 101 1.54 -1.05 -13.90
CA THR A 101 0.67 -2.09 -13.35
C THR A 101 1.04 -2.39 -11.90
N VAL A 102 0.03 -2.60 -11.05
CA VAL A 102 0.15 -3.09 -9.68
C VAL A 102 -0.37 -4.52 -9.64
N TYR A 103 0.52 -5.49 -9.41
CA TYR A 103 0.16 -6.89 -9.24
C TYR A 103 -0.01 -7.18 -7.76
N VAL A 104 -1.12 -7.84 -7.40
CA VAL A 104 -1.48 -8.09 -6.01
C VAL A 104 -1.97 -9.51 -5.82
N GLY A 105 -1.60 -10.10 -4.69
CA GLY A 105 -2.05 -11.42 -4.27
C GLY A 105 -2.58 -11.41 -2.84
N GLY A 106 -3.52 -12.29 -2.54
CA GLY A 106 -4.19 -12.32 -1.23
C GLY A 106 -5.39 -13.25 -1.16
N SER A 107 -6.26 -13.02 -0.18
CA SER A 107 -7.47 -13.81 0.10
C SER A 107 -8.77 -13.24 -0.49
N PHE A 108 -8.66 -12.28 -1.41
CA PHE A 108 -9.81 -11.58 -2.00
C PHE A 108 -10.49 -12.38 -3.12
N THR A 109 -11.76 -12.07 -3.35
CA THR A 109 -12.55 -12.57 -4.50
C THR A 109 -13.08 -11.43 -5.38
N THR A 110 -12.99 -10.18 -4.92
CA THR A 110 -13.27 -8.98 -5.71
C THR A 110 -12.23 -7.89 -5.42
N ILE A 111 -11.76 -7.22 -6.47
CA ILE A 111 -10.81 -6.11 -6.38
C ILE A 111 -10.87 -5.26 -7.65
N GLY A 112 -10.65 -3.95 -7.54
CA GLY A 112 -10.64 -3.05 -8.70
C GLY A 112 -11.97 -3.03 -9.46
N GLY A 113 -13.08 -3.22 -8.73
CA GLY A 113 -14.44 -3.27 -9.29
C GLY A 113 -14.81 -4.55 -10.04
N GLN A 114 -13.97 -5.59 -10.05
CA GLN A 114 -14.20 -6.82 -10.82
C GLN A 114 -14.08 -8.10 -9.97
N PRO A 115 -14.79 -9.20 -10.33
CA PRO A 115 -14.52 -10.53 -9.79
C PRO A 115 -13.13 -11.00 -10.21
N ARG A 116 -12.23 -11.09 -9.23
CA ARG A 116 -10.84 -11.52 -9.39
C ARG A 116 -10.46 -12.21 -8.11
N SER A 117 -10.12 -13.49 -8.20
CA SER A 117 -9.82 -14.28 -7.00
C SER A 117 -8.32 -14.45 -6.84
N TRP A 118 -7.83 -14.11 -5.65
CA TRP A 118 -6.49 -14.32 -5.10
C TRP A 118 -5.29 -13.71 -5.81
N LEU A 119 -5.39 -13.36 -7.09
CA LEU A 119 -4.34 -12.69 -7.88
C LEU A 119 -5.01 -11.73 -8.88
N ALA A 120 -4.52 -10.49 -8.95
CA ALA A 120 -5.03 -9.48 -9.88
C ALA A 120 -3.90 -8.58 -10.36
N ALA A 121 -4.09 -8.00 -11.55
CA ALA A 121 -3.29 -6.90 -12.06
C ALA A 121 -4.18 -5.67 -12.17
N LEU A 122 -3.78 -4.57 -11.55
CA LEU A 122 -4.51 -3.32 -11.49
C LEU A 122 -3.73 -2.24 -12.25
N ASP A 123 -4.44 -1.38 -12.96
CA ASP A 123 -3.83 -0.20 -13.58
C ASP A 123 -3.36 0.77 -12.48
N ALA A 124 -2.09 1.18 -12.53
CA ALA A 124 -1.46 1.98 -11.47
C ALA A 124 -1.97 3.43 -11.41
N SER A 125 -2.69 3.90 -12.44
CA SER A 125 -3.26 5.25 -12.50
C SER A 125 -4.74 5.29 -12.08
N THR A 126 -5.52 4.28 -12.45
CA THR A 126 -6.97 4.25 -12.23
C THR A 126 -7.41 3.32 -11.10
N GLY A 127 -6.63 2.27 -10.81
CA GLY A 127 -6.96 1.26 -9.81
C GLY A 127 -7.96 0.21 -10.29
N LEU A 128 -8.35 0.26 -11.55
CA LEU A 128 -9.24 -0.73 -12.15
C LEU A 128 -8.48 -2.04 -12.43
N ALA A 129 -9.17 -3.16 -12.28
CA ALA A 129 -8.63 -4.45 -12.70
C ALA A 129 -8.44 -4.49 -14.23
N THR A 130 -7.26 -4.91 -14.66
CA THR A 130 -6.94 -5.09 -16.09
C THR A 130 -7.63 -6.32 -16.68
N SER A 131 -7.53 -6.49 -18.01
CA SER A 131 -8.05 -7.67 -18.71
C SER A 131 -7.31 -8.96 -18.36
N TRP A 132 -6.09 -8.88 -17.84
CA TRP A 132 -5.34 -10.05 -17.41
C TRP A 132 -6.05 -10.77 -16.26
N ASN A 133 -6.43 -12.04 -16.52
CA ASN A 133 -7.08 -12.92 -15.57
C ASN A 133 -6.45 -14.31 -15.65
N PRO A 134 -5.43 -14.61 -14.82
CA PRO A 134 -4.67 -15.85 -14.93
C PRO A 134 -5.42 -17.09 -14.39
N ARG A 135 -6.62 -16.89 -13.84
CA ARG A 135 -7.45 -17.96 -13.27
C ARG A 135 -8.68 -18.30 -14.11
N SER A 136 -8.78 -17.78 -15.33
CA SER A 136 -9.88 -18.11 -16.25
C SER A 136 -9.77 -19.52 -16.81
#